data_AF-A0A945CUG1-F1
#
_entry.id   AF-A0A945CUG1-F1
#
_cell.length_a   1.000
_cell.length_b   1.000
_cell.length_c   1.000
_cell.angle_alpha   90.00
_cell.angle_beta   90.00
_cell.angle_gamma   90.00
#
_symmetry.space_group_name_H-M   'P 1'
#
loop_
_entity.id
_entity.type
_entity.pdbx_description
1 polymer ?
#
loop_
_entity_poly.entity_id
_entity_poly.type
_entity_poly.pdbx_seq_one_letter_code
_entity_poly.pdbx_strand_id
1 'polypeptide(L)'
;MADIKLWVLTDTEERVWEESFAISGEELGLGEGWSIRKSTLRGGLSDGVDIIEVDNGALSFSVLPTRGMAIWKGAYRGLPIGWQSPVRGPVHPQFVDLQERGGLGFLTGFD
;
A
#
# COMPACT_ATOMS: atom_id res chain seq x y z
N MET A 1 5.35 -24.31 -18.58
CA MET A 1 5.62 -23.13 -17.72
C MET A 1 4.28 -22.47 -17.46
N ALA A 2 3.97 -22.09 -16.24
CA ALA A 2 2.73 -21.36 -15.97
C ALA A 2 2.81 -19.98 -16.66
N ASP A 3 1.74 -19.55 -17.33
CA ASP A 3 1.66 -18.21 -17.92
C ASP A 3 1.67 -17.17 -16.80
N ILE A 4 2.70 -16.33 -16.78
CA ILE A 4 2.82 -15.22 -15.83
C ILE A 4 2.03 -14.05 -16.39
N LYS A 5 1.07 -13.55 -15.62
CA LYS A 5 0.40 -12.28 -15.90
C LYS A 5 1.13 -11.15 -15.15
N LEU A 6 1.39 -10.06 -15.85
CA LEU A 6 2.08 -8.88 -15.33
C LEU A 6 1.24 -7.63 -15.58
N TRP A 7 1.09 -6.80 -14.55
CA TRP A 7 0.44 -5.51 -14.61
C TRP A 7 1.40 -4.44 -14.11
N VAL A 8 1.59 -3.39 -14.91
CA VAL A 8 2.42 -2.23 -14.55
C VAL A 8 1.51 -1.16 -13.95
N LEU A 9 1.62 -0.93 -12.64
CA LEU A 9 0.79 0.05 -11.93
C LEU A 9 1.47 1.43 -11.83
N THR A 10 2.80 1.45 -11.93
CA THR A 10 3.61 2.67 -11.90
C THR A 10 4.90 2.43 -12.66
N ASP A 11 5.21 3.32 -13.60
CA ASP A 11 6.43 3.32 -14.40
C ASP A 11 6.84 4.77 -14.68
N THR A 12 8.07 5.12 -14.28
CA THR A 12 8.59 6.48 -14.46
C THR A 12 9.07 6.75 -15.88
N GLU A 13 9.56 5.74 -16.59
CA GLU A 13 10.07 5.89 -17.96
C GLU A 13 8.89 6.07 -18.92
N GLU A 14 7.88 5.19 -18.80
CA GLU A 14 6.67 5.23 -19.62
C GLU A 14 5.60 6.19 -19.08
N ARG A 15 5.87 6.85 -17.94
CA ARG A 15 4.96 7.78 -17.25
C ARG A 15 3.60 7.18 -16.92
N VAL A 16 3.59 5.90 -16.57
CA VAL A 16 2.40 5.18 -16.12
C VAL A 16 2.18 5.45 -14.63
N TRP A 17 0.97 5.83 -14.27
CA TRP A 17 0.52 5.85 -12.88
C TRP A 17 -0.97 5.55 -12.83
N GLU A 18 -1.31 4.33 -12.45
CA GLU A 18 -2.69 3.88 -12.34
C GLU A 18 -3.29 4.35 -11.01
N GLU A 19 -4.17 5.34 -11.01
CA GLU A 19 -4.79 5.86 -9.78
C GLU A 19 -5.56 4.78 -9.00
N SER A 20 -6.20 3.86 -9.72
CA SER A 20 -6.91 2.72 -9.16
C SER A 20 -6.70 1.46 -9.99
N PHE A 21 -6.58 0.32 -9.33
CA PHE A 21 -6.51 -0.99 -9.97
C PHE A 21 -7.20 -2.03 -9.10
N ALA A 22 -7.82 -3.03 -9.71
CA ALA A 22 -8.37 -4.17 -8.97
C ALA A 22 -8.31 -5.41 -9.85
N ILE A 23 -7.90 -6.52 -9.24
CA ILE A 23 -8.04 -7.86 -9.80
C ILE A 23 -8.46 -8.83 -8.71
N SER A 24 -9.17 -9.87 -9.11
CA SER A 24 -9.57 -10.98 -8.23
C SER A 24 -9.33 -12.32 -8.90
N GLY A 25 -9.33 -13.39 -8.10
CA GLY A 25 -9.28 -14.74 -8.63
C GLY A 25 -10.45 -15.04 -9.56
N GLU A 26 -11.64 -14.53 -9.23
CA GLU A 26 -12.87 -14.66 -9.98
C GLU A 26 -12.74 -14.05 -11.38
N GLU A 27 -12.23 -12.81 -11.45
CA GLU A 27 -12.01 -12.09 -12.71
C GLU A 27 -10.99 -12.77 -13.62
N LEU A 28 -10.03 -13.49 -13.04
CA LEU A 28 -9.00 -14.19 -13.79
C LEU A 28 -9.32 -15.66 -14.07
N GLY A 29 -10.43 -16.19 -13.51
CA GLY A 29 -10.76 -17.61 -13.57
C GLY A 29 -9.79 -18.51 -12.78
N LEU A 30 -9.17 -17.98 -11.73
CA LEU A 30 -8.11 -18.62 -10.92
C LEU A 30 -8.57 -19.02 -9.51
N GLY A 31 -9.88 -19.28 -9.35
CA GLY A 31 -10.50 -19.60 -8.06
C GLY A 31 -11.03 -18.38 -7.34
N GLU A 32 -11.60 -18.59 -6.15
CA GLU A 32 -12.27 -17.54 -5.39
C GLU A 32 -11.48 -17.13 -4.14
N GLY A 33 -11.81 -15.96 -3.59
CA GLY A 33 -11.39 -15.59 -2.23
C GLY A 33 -10.01 -14.94 -2.13
N TRP A 34 -9.45 -14.45 -3.23
CA TRP A 34 -8.28 -13.58 -3.21
C TRP A 34 -8.45 -12.36 -4.13
N SER A 35 -7.84 -11.24 -3.74
CA SER A 35 -7.86 -10.00 -4.52
C SER A 35 -6.59 -9.19 -4.33
N ILE A 36 -6.28 -8.36 -5.34
CA ILE A 36 -5.24 -7.32 -5.27
C ILE A 36 -5.88 -6.02 -5.74
N ARG A 37 -5.77 -4.97 -4.93
CA ARG A 37 -6.33 -3.64 -5.23
C ARG A 37 -5.28 -2.56 -5.04
N LYS A 38 -5.27 -1.54 -5.90
CA LYS A 38 -4.54 -0.28 -5.72
C LYS A 38 -5.54 0.87 -5.62
N SER A 39 -5.25 1.82 -4.75
CA SER A 39 -5.90 3.14 -4.77
C SER A 39 -4.91 4.22 -4.34
N THR A 40 -5.05 5.42 -4.89
CA THR A 40 -4.39 6.63 -4.37
C THR A 40 -5.28 7.29 -3.32
N LEU A 41 -4.78 7.44 -2.09
CA LEU A 41 -5.47 8.12 -1.00
C LEU A 41 -5.58 9.62 -1.25
N ARG A 42 -6.68 10.22 -0.77
CA ARG A 42 -6.96 11.65 -0.90
C ARG A 42 -7.27 12.29 0.46
N GLY A 43 -6.83 13.52 0.64
CA GLY A 43 -7.08 14.35 1.81
C GLY A 43 -6.04 14.25 2.93
N GLY A 44 -5.84 15.37 3.62
CA GLY A 44 -4.95 15.47 4.78
C GLY A 44 -3.48 15.13 4.45
N LEU A 45 -2.79 14.57 5.43
CA LEU A 45 -1.37 14.18 5.29
C LEU A 45 -1.17 12.91 4.45
N SER A 46 -2.24 12.22 4.07
CA SER A 46 -2.20 11.01 3.24
C SER A 46 -2.44 11.30 1.76
N ASP A 47 -2.73 12.55 1.38
CA ASP A 47 -3.04 12.91 0.01
C ASP A 47 -1.88 12.52 -0.94
N GLY A 48 -2.19 11.71 -1.95
CA GLY A 48 -1.23 11.17 -2.92
C GLY A 48 -0.53 9.87 -2.50
N VAL A 49 -0.80 9.32 -1.31
CA VAL A 49 -0.23 8.02 -0.92
C VAL A 49 -0.93 6.90 -1.68
N ASP A 50 -0.16 6.10 -2.39
CA ASP A 50 -0.63 4.86 -2.99
C ASP A 50 -0.65 3.73 -1.96
N ILE A 51 -1.72 2.96 -1.98
CA ILE A 51 -1.87 1.73 -1.21
C ILE A 51 -2.19 0.58 -2.16
N ILE A 52 -1.49 -0.53 -2.02
CA ILE A 52 -1.79 -1.81 -2.66
C ILE A 52 -2.23 -2.78 -1.57
N GLU A 53 -3.49 -3.20 -1.61
CA GLU A 53 -4.04 -4.22 -0.72
C GLU A 53 -3.93 -5.59 -1.39
N VAL A 54 -3.38 -6.56 -0.67
CA VAL A 54 -3.31 -7.96 -1.06
C VAL A 54 -4.09 -8.76 -0.05
N ASP A 55 -5.05 -9.56 -0.51
CA ASP A 55 -5.87 -10.42 0.33
C ASP A 55 -6.00 -11.80 -0.31
N ASN A 56 -5.74 -12.86 0.44
CA ASN A 56 -5.95 -14.24 0.00
C ASN A 56 -7.04 -14.98 0.79
N GLY A 57 -7.87 -14.25 1.53
CA GLY A 57 -8.94 -14.75 2.38
C GLY A 57 -8.47 -15.19 3.78
N ALA A 58 -7.21 -15.59 3.92
CA ALA A 58 -6.63 -15.94 5.22
C ALA A 58 -5.70 -14.85 5.76
N LEU A 59 -4.90 -14.22 4.89
CA LEU A 59 -3.97 -13.15 5.19
C LEU A 59 -4.29 -11.98 4.27
N SER A 60 -4.46 -10.80 4.86
CA SER A 60 -4.49 -9.54 4.14
C SER A 60 -3.37 -8.64 4.62
N PHE A 61 -2.79 -7.84 3.72
CA PHE A 61 -1.83 -6.81 4.05
C PHE A 61 -1.82 -5.70 3.01
N SER A 62 -1.32 -4.54 3.42
CA SER A 62 -1.18 -3.37 2.57
C SER A 62 0.29 -3.02 2.34
N VAL A 63 0.63 -2.71 1.10
CA VAL A 63 1.94 -2.19 0.67
C VAL A 63 1.77 -0.72 0.29
N LEU A 64 2.72 0.12 0.65
CA LEU A 64 2.70 1.56 0.34
C LEU A 64 3.84 1.91 -0.65
N PRO A 65 3.61 1.89 -1.97
CA PRO A 65 4.63 2.24 -2.96
C PRO A 65 5.23 3.63 -2.75
N THR A 66 4.40 4.64 -2.47
CA THR A 66 4.82 6.02 -2.17
C THR A 66 5.76 6.11 -0.98
N ARG A 67 5.78 5.09 -0.11
CA ARG A 67 6.64 4.99 1.08
C ARG A 67 7.69 3.88 0.95
N GLY A 68 8.23 3.70 -0.25
CA GLY A 68 9.33 2.78 -0.50
C GLY A 68 8.93 1.30 -0.35
N MET A 69 7.71 0.95 -0.78
CA MET A 69 7.18 -0.42 -0.72
C MET A 69 7.01 -0.96 0.72
N ALA A 70 6.80 -0.07 1.69
CA ALA A 70 6.59 -0.45 3.08
C ALA A 70 5.36 -1.36 3.25
N ILE A 71 5.50 -2.46 3.99
CA ILE A 71 4.37 -3.24 4.51
C ILE A 71 3.80 -2.47 5.69
N TRP A 72 2.53 -2.11 5.62
CA TRP A 72 1.92 -1.20 6.58
C TRP A 72 1.10 -1.92 7.65
N LYS A 73 -0.05 -2.47 7.25
CA LYS A 73 -1.00 -3.15 8.15
C LYS A 73 -1.46 -4.43 7.49
N GLY A 74 -1.85 -5.40 8.30
CA GLY A 74 -2.46 -6.62 7.81
C GLY A 74 -3.31 -7.30 8.86
N ALA A 75 -3.92 -8.41 8.47
CA ALA A 75 -4.64 -9.28 9.37
C ALA A 75 -4.50 -10.74 8.92
N TYR A 76 -4.35 -11.66 9.87
CA TYR A 76 -4.46 -13.08 9.61
C TYR A 76 -5.73 -13.62 10.25
N ARG A 77 -6.69 -14.06 9.43
CA ARG A 77 -8.00 -14.57 9.85
C ARG A 77 -8.72 -13.60 10.80
N GLY A 78 -8.67 -12.32 10.46
CA GLY A 78 -9.25 -11.23 11.26
C GLY A 78 -8.43 -10.79 12.47
N LEU A 79 -7.33 -11.46 12.80
CA LEU A 79 -6.41 -11.02 13.86
C LEU A 79 -5.44 -9.97 13.28
N PRO A 80 -5.45 -8.73 13.79
CA PRO A 80 -4.56 -7.68 13.28
C PRO A 80 -3.08 -8.07 13.44
N ILE A 81 -2.30 -7.88 12.38
CA ILE A 81 -0.84 -7.99 12.37
C ILE A 81 -0.30 -6.59 12.19
N GLY A 82 0.38 -6.10 13.23
CA GLY A 82 0.98 -4.77 13.22
C GLY A 82 1.03 -4.18 14.62
N TRP A 83 1.30 -2.88 14.65
CA TRP A 83 1.33 -2.09 15.86
C TRP A 83 0.33 -0.93 15.73
N GLN A 84 -0.17 -0.44 16.86
CA GLN A 84 -1.04 0.74 16.88
C GLN A 84 -0.17 1.97 17.15
N SER A 85 0.29 2.63 16.09
CA SER A 85 1.03 3.88 16.23
C SER A 85 0.16 4.99 16.81
N PRO A 86 0.72 5.89 17.64
CA PRO A 86 0.05 7.15 17.99
C PRO A 86 -0.07 8.11 16.78
N VAL A 87 0.72 7.90 15.73
CA VAL A 87 0.66 8.67 14.49
C VAL A 87 -0.52 8.18 13.65
N ARG A 88 -1.35 9.11 13.17
CA ARG A 88 -2.43 8.79 12.22
C ARG A 88 -1.87 8.91 10.80
N GLY A 89 -1.59 7.79 10.17
CA GLY A 89 -1.13 7.74 8.78
C GLY A 89 -2.00 6.89 7.85
N PRO A 90 -1.49 6.64 6.62
CA PRO A 90 -0.10 6.80 6.23
C PRO A 90 0.23 8.25 5.86
N VAL A 91 1.34 8.80 6.35
CA VAL A 91 1.79 10.15 5.98
C VAL A 91 2.58 10.11 4.67
N HIS A 92 2.24 10.99 3.72
CA HIS A 92 2.99 11.15 2.47
C HIS A 92 4.40 11.70 2.78
N PRO A 93 5.49 11.14 2.22
CA PRO A 93 6.85 11.60 2.51
C PRO A 93 7.09 13.09 2.23
N GLN A 94 6.35 13.69 1.29
CA GLN A 94 6.38 15.14 1.03
C GLN A 94 6.05 16.01 2.26
N PHE A 95 5.35 15.46 3.25
CA PHE A 95 4.99 16.14 4.50
C PHE A 95 5.90 15.74 5.68
N VAL A 96 6.98 15.01 5.42
CA VAL A 96 7.94 14.56 6.44
C VAL A 96 9.27 15.27 6.22
N ASP A 97 9.59 16.26 7.07
CA ASP A 97 10.94 16.83 7.13
C ASP A 97 11.83 15.96 8.01
N LEU A 98 12.78 15.25 7.39
CA LEU A 98 13.70 14.35 8.09
C LEU A 98 14.64 15.06 9.08
N GLN A 99 14.92 16.35 8.90
CA GLN A 99 15.84 17.12 9.75
C GLN A 99 15.18 17.62 11.04
N GLU A 100 13.85 17.62 11.11
CA GLU A 100 13.13 18.01 12.32
C GLU A 100 13.57 17.19 13.54
N ARG A 101 13.38 17.79 14.73
CA ARG A 101 13.67 17.17 16.03
C ARG A 101 15.11 16.66 16.14
N GLY A 102 16.06 17.33 15.48
CA GLY A 102 17.47 16.93 15.47
C GLY A 102 17.73 15.66 14.67
N GLY A 103 17.04 15.49 13.53
CA GLY A 103 17.18 14.31 12.66
C GLY A 103 16.20 13.17 12.97
N LEU A 104 15.18 13.41 13.79
CA LEU A 104 14.15 12.42 14.18
C LEU A 104 12.81 12.64 13.46
N GLY A 105 12.80 13.43 12.38
CA GLY A 105 11.59 13.76 11.64
C GLY A 105 10.82 12.57 11.07
N PHE A 106 11.51 11.45 10.81
CA PHE A 106 10.88 10.19 10.38
C PHE A 106 9.78 9.71 11.34
N LEU A 107 9.88 10.02 12.64
CA LEU A 107 8.87 9.66 13.63
C LEU A 107 7.50 10.28 13.35
N THR A 108 7.44 11.41 12.62
CA THR A 108 6.18 12.06 12.23
C THR A 108 5.40 11.24 11.20
N GLY A 109 6.08 10.39 10.44
CA GLY A 109 5.46 9.48 9.48
C GLY A 109 5.40 8.03 9.93
N PHE A 110 6.00 7.64 11.06
CA PHE A 110 6.07 6.23 11.46
C PHE A 110 4.75 5.76 12.10
N ASP A 111 3.89 5.13 11.28
CA ASP A 111 2.52 4.73 11.63
C ASP A 111 2.17 3.24 11.42
#